data_AF-A0A2V9CIM3-F1
#
_entry.id   AF-A0A2V9CIM3-F1
#
_cell.length_a   1.000
_cell.length_b   1.000
_cell.length_c   1.000
_cell.angle_alpha   90.00
_cell.angle_beta   90.00
_cell.angle_gamma   90.00
#
_symmetry.space_group_name_H-M   'P 1'
#
loop_
_entity.id
_entity.type
_entity.pdbx_description
1 polymer ?
#
loop_
_entity_poly.entity_id
_entity_poly.type
_entity_poly.pdbx_seq_one_letter_code
_entity_poly.pdbx_strand_id
1 'polypeptide(L)'
;MKLRKTIALASFLMACLTLASQSARASTVNVLTDQLTFLDLTDTVTFTFTGDPARIPASGLNCAGLIDICSMALIAPAGFLGPTGIISFKLGEGGLTGNVSDDFVGAVAGAGAMIKFGSASEATNLGPCVTPVFPAGCDAVEDGTAQFVGSIIWTGIGANAGQSITDDFFIQSDVVELAVPEPASMILLGSGLAIAGGFLRRRRGLVTPSV
;
A
#
# COMPACT_ATOMS: atom_id res chain seq x y z
N MET A 1 -32.97 -20.83 54.58
CA MET A 1 -31.64 -20.40 54.07
C MET A 1 -30.99 -21.34 53.04
N LYS A 2 -31.39 -22.62 52.91
CA LYS A 2 -30.75 -23.57 51.97
C LYS A 2 -31.07 -23.28 50.48
N LEU A 3 -32.27 -22.79 50.17
CA LEU A 3 -32.73 -22.55 48.79
C LEU A 3 -32.00 -21.38 48.08
N ARG A 4 -31.55 -20.35 48.82
CA ARG A 4 -30.84 -19.21 48.21
C ARG A 4 -29.43 -19.60 47.75
N LYS A 5 -28.79 -20.54 48.44
CA LYS A 5 -27.45 -21.03 48.10
C LYS A 5 -27.46 -21.89 46.83
N THR A 6 -28.51 -22.69 46.62
CA THR A 6 -28.64 -23.53 45.42
C THR A 6 -28.92 -22.71 44.16
N ILE A 7 -29.72 -21.65 44.26
CA ILE A 7 -30.00 -20.75 43.13
C ILE A 7 -28.72 -20.02 42.69
N ALA A 8 -27.94 -19.50 43.65
CA ALA A 8 -26.68 -18.83 43.35
C ALA A 8 -25.66 -19.76 42.67
N LEU A 9 -25.57 -21.01 43.12
CA LEU A 9 -24.67 -22.01 42.53
C LEU A 9 -25.08 -22.36 41.10
N ALA A 10 -26.38 -22.52 40.83
CA ALA A 10 -26.90 -22.83 39.50
C ALA A 10 -26.67 -21.68 38.51
N SER A 11 -26.86 -20.42 38.94
CA SER A 11 -26.56 -19.25 38.12
C SER A 11 -25.08 -19.12 37.79
N PHE A 12 -24.20 -19.41 38.76
CA PHE A 12 -22.75 -19.40 38.54
C PHE A 12 -22.33 -20.51 37.55
N LEU A 13 -22.88 -21.72 37.71
CA LEU A 13 -22.59 -22.84 36.82
C LEU A 13 -23.04 -22.56 35.37
N MET A 14 -24.22 -21.97 35.19
CA MET A 14 -24.73 -21.54 33.87
C MET A 14 -23.82 -20.49 33.22
N ALA A 15 -23.34 -19.51 34.00
CA ALA A 15 -22.41 -18.50 33.50
C ALA A 15 -21.05 -19.11 33.09
N CYS A 16 -20.53 -20.06 33.86
CA CYS A 16 -19.30 -20.77 33.49
C CYS A 16 -19.47 -21.60 32.22
N LEU A 17 -20.62 -22.25 32.04
CA LEU A 17 -20.91 -23.06 30.84
C LEU A 17 -21.08 -22.19 29.59
N THR A 18 -21.66 -20.99 29.69
CA THR A 18 -21.76 -20.06 28.55
C THR A 18 -20.43 -19.41 28.19
N LEU A 19 -19.55 -19.19 29.17
CA LEU A 19 -18.17 -18.72 28.92
C LEU A 19 -17.33 -19.84 28.27
N ALA A 20 -17.45 -21.08 28.75
CA ALA A 20 -16.75 -22.22 28.17
C ALA A 20 -17.24 -22.54 26.74
N SER A 21 -18.55 -22.44 26.47
CA SER A 21 -19.10 -22.67 25.13
C SER A 21 -18.71 -21.59 24.13
N GLN A 22 -18.59 -20.32 24.56
CA GLN A 22 -18.08 -19.25 23.71
C GLN A 22 -16.57 -19.40 23.45
N SER A 23 -15.79 -19.83 24.45
CA SER A 23 -14.37 -20.12 24.29
C SER A 23 -14.10 -21.28 23.33
N ALA A 24 -14.97 -22.30 23.27
CA ALA A 24 -14.81 -23.43 22.36
C ALA A 24 -15.20 -23.12 20.90
N ARG A 25 -15.95 -22.03 20.67
CA ARG A 25 -16.35 -21.60 19.32
C ARG A 25 -15.37 -20.60 18.68
N ALA A 26 -14.38 -20.14 19.44
CA ALA A 26 -13.15 -19.58 18.89
C ALA A 26 -12.26 -20.72 18.34
N SER A 27 -12.83 -21.54 17.44
CA SER A 27 -12.03 -22.29 16.50
C SER A 27 -11.35 -21.24 15.65
N THR A 28 -10.10 -20.98 15.98
CA THR A 28 -9.11 -20.26 15.18
C THR A 28 -9.26 -20.68 13.73
N VAL A 29 -10.06 -19.93 12.97
CA VAL A 29 -9.89 -19.84 11.53
C VAL A 29 -8.53 -19.17 11.42
N ASN A 30 -7.48 -19.97 11.28
CA ASN A 30 -6.18 -19.48 10.84
C ASN A 30 -6.41 -18.98 9.41
N VAL A 31 -6.90 -17.75 9.28
CA VAL A 31 -6.83 -17.02 8.01
C VAL A 31 -5.35 -16.75 7.86
N LEU A 32 -4.67 -17.61 7.11
CA LEU A 32 -3.36 -17.29 6.59
C LEU A 32 -3.59 -16.13 5.62
N THR A 33 -3.13 -14.95 6.02
CA THR A 33 -3.16 -13.75 5.19
C THR A 33 -1.76 -13.54 4.65
N ASP A 34 -1.57 -13.84 3.37
CA ASP A 34 -0.36 -13.44 2.68
C ASP A 34 -0.52 -11.98 2.23
N GLN A 35 0.55 -11.20 2.26
CA GLN A 35 0.52 -9.77 1.92
C GLN A 35 1.41 -9.47 0.72
N LEU A 36 0.86 -8.77 -0.26
CA LEU A 36 1.52 -8.31 -1.46
C LEU A 36 1.55 -6.78 -1.46
N THR A 37 2.74 -6.19 -1.42
CA THR A 37 2.88 -4.73 -1.42
C THR A 37 3.73 -4.27 -2.59
N PHE A 38 3.13 -3.42 -3.43
CA PHE A 38 3.84 -2.64 -4.44
C PHE A 38 4.29 -1.33 -3.80
N LEU A 39 5.58 -1.03 -3.95
CA LEU A 39 6.22 0.16 -3.41
C LEU A 39 6.69 0.98 -4.58
N ASP A 40 6.03 2.10 -4.86
CA ASP A 40 6.54 3.08 -5.80
C ASP A 40 7.23 4.20 -5.01
N LEU A 41 8.55 4.10 -4.90
CA LEU A 41 9.36 5.06 -4.18
C LEU A 41 10.45 5.55 -5.13
N THR A 42 10.54 6.86 -5.36
CA THR A 42 11.64 7.47 -6.11
C THR A 42 11.81 6.91 -7.53
N ASP A 43 10.76 6.95 -8.35
CA ASP A 43 10.74 6.51 -9.76
C ASP A 43 11.19 5.05 -9.95
N THR A 44 10.94 4.21 -8.95
CA THR A 44 11.27 2.78 -9.03
C THR A 44 10.22 1.96 -8.32
N VAL A 45 9.48 1.17 -9.09
CA VAL A 45 8.54 0.22 -8.53
C VAL A 45 9.28 -1.01 -8.01
N THR A 46 9.15 -1.25 -6.71
CA THR A 46 9.60 -2.47 -6.06
C THR A 46 8.42 -3.27 -5.52
N PHE A 47 8.65 -4.54 -5.24
CA PHE A 47 7.61 -5.47 -4.82
C PHE A 47 8.07 -6.26 -3.60
N THR A 48 7.19 -6.40 -2.63
CA THR A 48 7.42 -7.24 -1.45
C THR A 48 6.28 -8.23 -1.28
N PHE A 49 6.63 -9.46 -0.91
CA PHE A 49 5.68 -10.53 -0.64
C PHE A 49 5.96 -11.17 0.70
N THR A 50 4.93 -11.24 1.54
CA THR A 50 4.94 -11.98 2.79
C THR A 50 4.00 -13.18 2.64
N GLY A 51 4.55 -14.34 2.30
CA GLY A 51 3.80 -15.56 2.03
C GLY A 51 4.71 -16.70 1.58
N ASP A 52 4.16 -17.74 0.96
CA ASP A 52 4.94 -18.85 0.39
C ASP A 52 5.62 -18.43 -0.94
N PRO A 53 6.95 -18.25 -0.98
CA PRO A 53 7.65 -17.74 -2.17
C PRO A 53 7.50 -18.66 -3.40
N ALA A 54 7.16 -19.94 -3.23
CA ALA A 54 6.91 -20.83 -4.37
C ALA A 54 5.69 -20.41 -5.20
N ARG A 55 4.81 -19.56 -4.65
CA ARG A 55 3.62 -19.04 -5.31
C ARG A 55 3.91 -17.95 -6.33
N ILE A 56 5.12 -17.39 -6.32
CA ILE A 56 5.57 -16.38 -7.29
C ILE A 56 6.67 -17.03 -8.13
N PRO A 57 6.37 -17.49 -9.36
CA PRO A 57 7.39 -18.10 -10.19
C PRO A 57 8.47 -17.06 -10.54
N ALA A 58 9.73 -17.48 -10.63
CA ALA A 58 10.85 -16.59 -10.90
C ALA A 58 10.72 -15.81 -12.23
N SER A 59 10.04 -16.38 -13.22
CA SER A 59 9.71 -15.72 -14.49
C SER A 59 8.41 -14.91 -14.45
N GLY A 60 7.67 -15.01 -13.34
CA GLY A 60 6.37 -14.38 -13.15
C GLY A 60 6.47 -12.95 -12.69
N LEU A 61 7.54 -12.56 -11.99
CA LEU A 61 7.77 -11.19 -11.52
C LEU A 61 8.65 -10.43 -12.51
N ASN A 62 8.14 -9.32 -13.01
CA ASN A 62 8.88 -8.39 -13.85
C ASN A 62 8.57 -6.95 -13.42
N CYS A 63 9.48 -6.38 -12.62
CA CYS A 63 9.54 -4.95 -12.33
C CYS A 63 10.76 -4.29 -13.03
N ALA A 64 11.23 -4.83 -14.16
CA ALA A 64 12.44 -4.36 -14.82
C ALA A 64 12.11 -3.48 -16.05
N GLY A 65 12.36 -2.18 -15.95
CA GLY A 65 12.23 -1.25 -17.07
C GLY A 65 12.55 0.19 -16.68
N LEU A 66 12.78 1.05 -17.68
CA LEU A 66 12.75 2.52 -17.56
C LEU A 66 11.31 3.05 -17.45
N ILE A 67 10.34 2.15 -17.33
CA ILE A 67 8.92 2.42 -17.28
C ILE A 67 8.48 1.83 -15.95
N ASP A 68 7.81 2.63 -15.13
CA ASP A 68 7.42 2.31 -13.75
C ASP A 68 6.26 1.30 -13.70
N ILE A 69 6.43 0.18 -14.40
CA ILE A 69 5.45 -0.91 -14.47
C ILE A 69 6.06 -2.14 -13.83
N CYS A 70 5.37 -2.69 -12.83
CA CYS A 70 5.62 -4.01 -12.33
C CYS A 70 4.46 -4.96 -12.63
N SER A 71 4.78 -6.15 -13.13
CA SER A 71 3.81 -7.23 -13.32
C SER A 71 4.24 -8.49 -12.58
N MET A 72 3.27 -9.22 -12.04
CA MET A 72 3.50 -10.48 -11.37
C MET A 72 2.45 -11.54 -11.71
N ALA A 73 2.89 -12.79 -11.79
CA ALA A 73 2.00 -13.95 -11.72
C ALA A 73 1.96 -14.48 -10.28
N LEU A 74 0.76 -14.68 -9.75
CA LEU A 74 0.52 -15.25 -8.43
C LEU A 74 -0.22 -16.58 -8.59
N ILE A 75 0.38 -17.65 -8.08
CA ILE A 75 -0.21 -18.99 -8.12
C ILE A 75 -1.08 -19.20 -6.88
N ALA A 76 -2.25 -19.82 -7.04
CA ALA A 76 -3.10 -20.20 -5.92
C ALA A 76 -2.34 -21.17 -4.98
N PRO A 77 -2.60 -21.14 -3.66
CA PRO A 77 -2.07 -22.16 -2.77
C PRO A 77 -2.48 -23.58 -3.23
N ALA A 78 -1.62 -24.56 -3.00
CA ALA A 78 -1.87 -25.93 -3.46
C ALA A 78 -3.19 -26.49 -2.89
N GLY A 79 -4.10 -26.91 -3.76
CA GLY A 79 -5.42 -27.38 -3.38
C GLY A 79 -6.42 -26.27 -3.06
N PHE A 80 -6.20 -25.06 -3.58
CA PHE A 80 -7.15 -23.95 -3.50
C PHE A 80 -7.43 -23.36 -4.89
N LEU A 81 -8.59 -22.71 -5.05
CA LEU A 81 -8.98 -21.98 -6.26
C LEU A 81 -9.53 -20.60 -5.87
N GLY A 82 -9.21 -19.60 -6.68
CA GLY A 82 -9.68 -18.24 -6.54
C GLY A 82 -10.94 -18.00 -7.36
N PRO A 83 -11.69 -16.92 -7.05
CA PRO A 83 -12.79 -16.47 -7.88
C PRO A 83 -12.28 -16.01 -9.26
N THR A 84 -13.16 -15.98 -10.25
CA THR A 84 -12.86 -15.27 -11.50
C THR A 84 -13.29 -13.82 -11.36
N GLY A 85 -12.38 -12.88 -11.58
CA GLY A 85 -12.69 -11.47 -11.40
C GLY A 85 -11.54 -10.54 -11.76
N ILE A 86 -11.82 -9.24 -11.68
CA ILE A 86 -10.83 -8.18 -11.85
C ILE A 86 -10.87 -7.32 -10.59
N ILE A 87 -9.71 -7.07 -10.02
CA ILE A 87 -9.45 -6.07 -8.98
C ILE A 87 -8.82 -4.89 -9.73
N SER A 88 -9.39 -3.70 -9.59
CA SER A 88 -8.84 -2.48 -10.17
C SER A 88 -8.76 -1.45 -9.06
N PHE A 89 -7.65 -0.72 -9.00
CA PHE A 89 -7.46 0.36 -8.04
C PHE A 89 -6.62 1.46 -8.67
N LYS A 90 -6.96 2.71 -8.38
CA LYS A 90 -6.33 3.91 -8.94
C LYS A 90 -5.91 4.84 -7.81
N LEU A 91 -4.66 5.28 -7.83
CA LEU A 91 -4.12 6.27 -6.92
C LEU A 91 -3.99 7.61 -7.63
N GLY A 92 -4.21 8.71 -6.91
CA GLY A 92 -3.98 10.03 -7.47
C GLY A 92 -3.13 10.93 -6.60
N GLU A 93 -2.34 11.76 -7.27
CA GLU A 93 -1.51 12.80 -6.69
C GLU A 93 -2.37 13.97 -6.17
N GLY A 94 -2.20 14.33 -4.90
CA GLY A 94 -2.68 15.60 -4.34
C GLY A 94 -4.15 15.64 -3.93
N GLY A 95 -4.64 16.86 -3.60
CA GLY A 95 -5.98 17.08 -3.06
C GLY A 95 -7.12 16.81 -4.04
N LEU A 96 -8.35 17.20 -3.68
CA LEU A 96 -9.64 16.95 -4.35
C LEU A 96 -9.74 17.23 -5.88
N THR A 97 -8.68 17.63 -6.58
CA THR A 97 -8.63 17.88 -8.02
C THR A 97 -7.39 17.28 -8.70
N GLY A 98 -6.74 16.29 -8.07
CA GLY A 98 -5.50 15.65 -8.55
C GLY A 98 -5.63 14.93 -9.89
N ASN A 99 -4.58 14.34 -10.44
CA ASN A 99 -4.70 13.36 -11.54
C ASN A 99 -4.47 11.95 -10.96
N VAL A 100 -4.97 10.91 -11.61
CA VAL A 100 -4.52 9.55 -11.28
C VAL A 100 -3.07 9.42 -11.72
N SER A 101 -2.22 9.03 -10.79
CA SER A 101 -0.78 8.78 -10.95
C SER A 101 -0.53 7.29 -11.12
N ASP A 102 -1.16 6.45 -10.31
CA ASP A 102 -0.91 5.00 -10.39
C ASP A 102 -2.18 4.18 -10.66
N ASP A 103 -1.98 3.06 -11.33
CA ASP A 103 -3.01 2.05 -11.57
C ASP A 103 -2.56 0.65 -11.15
N PHE A 104 -3.48 -0.06 -10.51
CA PHE A 104 -3.35 -1.48 -10.19
C PHE A 104 -4.47 -2.24 -10.86
N VAL A 105 -4.12 -3.34 -11.51
CA VAL A 105 -5.06 -4.27 -12.13
C VAL A 105 -4.63 -5.70 -11.80
N GLY A 106 -5.49 -6.43 -11.09
CA GLY A 106 -5.37 -7.84 -10.81
C GLY A 106 -6.45 -8.65 -11.51
N ALA A 107 -6.10 -9.49 -12.47
CA ALA A 107 -7.01 -10.45 -13.10
C ALA A 107 -6.85 -11.81 -12.44
N VAL A 108 -7.93 -12.32 -11.83
CA VAL A 108 -7.94 -13.59 -11.09
C VAL A 108 -8.69 -14.63 -11.90
N ALA A 109 -8.12 -15.82 -12.03
CA ALA A 109 -8.74 -16.92 -12.77
C ALA A 109 -8.34 -18.27 -12.18
N GLY A 110 -9.21 -18.83 -11.33
CA GLY A 110 -9.11 -20.20 -10.84
C GLY A 110 -7.80 -20.47 -10.09
N ALA A 111 -6.80 -21.04 -10.76
CA ALA A 111 -5.55 -21.48 -10.13
C ALA A 111 -4.47 -20.38 -10.02
N GLY A 112 -4.77 -19.14 -10.40
CA GLY A 112 -3.83 -18.04 -10.24
C GLY A 112 -4.41 -16.67 -10.54
N ALA A 113 -3.54 -15.66 -10.45
CA ALA A 113 -3.83 -14.28 -10.78
C ALA A 113 -2.65 -13.64 -11.54
N MET A 114 -2.97 -12.73 -12.44
CA MET A 114 -2.02 -11.84 -13.09
C MET A 114 -2.24 -10.44 -12.53
N ILE A 115 -1.23 -9.88 -11.89
CA ILE A 115 -1.30 -8.57 -11.25
C ILE A 115 -0.35 -7.65 -11.98
N LYS A 116 -0.79 -6.42 -12.22
CA LYS A 116 -0.01 -5.35 -12.82
C LYS A 116 -0.20 -4.11 -11.97
N PHE A 117 0.89 -3.46 -11.65
CA PHE A 117 0.95 -2.11 -11.11
C PHE A 117 1.70 -1.24 -12.12
N GLY A 118 1.17 -0.06 -12.42
CA GLY A 118 1.81 0.96 -13.22
C GLY A 118 1.79 2.28 -12.46
N SER A 119 2.97 2.87 -12.28
CA SER A 119 3.13 4.26 -11.89
C SER A 119 3.30 5.10 -13.15
N ALA A 120 2.59 6.21 -13.21
CA ALA A 120 2.44 6.98 -14.43
C ALA A 120 3.24 8.28 -14.42
N SER A 121 4.46 8.18 -14.91
CA SER A 121 5.11 9.33 -15.56
C SER A 121 4.42 9.76 -16.88
N GLU A 122 3.48 8.98 -17.43
CA GLU A 122 2.90 9.22 -18.77
C GLU A 122 1.37 9.19 -18.91
N ALA A 123 0.58 9.04 -17.84
CA ALA A 123 -0.88 8.93 -17.96
C ALA A 123 -1.57 10.31 -18.04
N THR A 124 -1.14 11.11 -19.01
CA THR A 124 -1.92 12.23 -19.52
C THR A 124 -3.32 11.70 -19.88
N ASN A 125 -4.36 12.16 -19.18
CA ASN A 125 -5.80 11.85 -19.37
C ASN A 125 -6.47 10.78 -18.48
N LEU A 126 -5.97 10.44 -17.29
CA LEU A 126 -6.76 9.61 -16.37
C LEU A 126 -7.90 10.35 -15.65
N GLY A 127 -7.97 11.68 -15.81
CA GLY A 127 -9.03 12.52 -15.26
C GLY A 127 -8.79 12.89 -13.80
N PRO A 128 -9.62 13.79 -13.24
CA PRO A 128 -9.32 14.37 -11.95
C PRO A 128 -9.67 13.41 -10.79
N CYS A 129 -8.77 13.28 -9.81
CA CYS A 129 -8.91 12.61 -8.51
C CYS A 129 -9.81 13.44 -7.58
N VAL A 130 -11.04 13.69 -8.03
CA VAL A 130 -12.08 14.40 -7.26
C VAL A 130 -12.92 13.33 -6.59
N THR A 131 -12.45 12.81 -5.46
CA THR A 131 -13.13 11.81 -4.61
C THR A 131 -13.36 10.42 -5.25
N PRO A 132 -13.51 9.35 -4.43
CA PRO A 132 -13.83 8.02 -4.92
C PRO A 132 -15.23 7.98 -5.54
N VAL A 133 -15.30 8.32 -6.82
CA VAL A 133 -16.52 8.24 -7.64
C VAL A 133 -16.23 7.27 -8.77
N PHE A 134 -16.55 6.00 -8.54
CA PHE A 134 -16.54 5.02 -9.63
C PHE A 134 -17.62 5.43 -10.67
N PRO A 135 -17.32 5.51 -11.99
CA PRO A 135 -16.14 5.02 -12.71
C PRO A 135 -15.10 6.10 -13.09
N ALA A 136 -15.25 7.34 -12.62
CA ALA A 136 -14.42 8.48 -13.00
C ALA A 136 -13.78 9.09 -11.74
N GLY A 137 -12.52 8.72 -11.48
CA GLY A 137 -11.73 9.21 -10.35
C GLY A 137 -10.63 8.24 -9.94
N CYS A 138 -10.00 8.56 -8.83
CA CYS A 138 -9.08 7.71 -8.07
C CYS A 138 -9.86 6.99 -6.95
N ASP A 139 -9.40 5.80 -6.55
CA ASP A 139 -9.92 5.07 -5.40
C ASP A 139 -9.36 5.63 -4.09
N ALA A 140 -8.13 6.15 -4.12
CA ALA A 140 -7.49 6.82 -3.00
C ALA A 140 -6.47 7.90 -3.44
N VAL A 141 -6.09 8.75 -2.50
CA VAL A 141 -5.09 9.81 -2.68
C VAL A 141 -3.77 9.31 -2.10
N GLU A 142 -2.67 9.51 -2.80
CA GLU A 142 -1.33 9.18 -2.32
C GLU A 142 -0.97 9.98 -1.07
N ASP A 143 -0.60 9.27 -0.01
CA ASP A 143 -0.26 9.87 1.29
C ASP A 143 1.02 9.29 1.90
N GLY A 144 1.78 8.51 1.15
CA GLY A 144 3.00 7.86 1.63
C GLY A 144 2.76 6.64 2.51
N THR A 145 1.50 6.30 2.82
CA THR A 145 1.14 5.12 3.62
C THR A 145 0.71 3.95 2.74
N ALA A 146 0.79 2.73 3.27
CA ALA A 146 0.30 1.56 2.55
C ALA A 146 -1.23 1.55 2.51
N GLN A 147 -1.79 1.51 1.31
CA GLN A 147 -3.21 1.58 1.05
C GLN A 147 -3.74 0.24 0.57
N PHE A 148 -4.83 -0.22 1.16
CA PHE A 148 -5.44 -1.49 0.83
C PHE A 148 -6.21 -1.40 -0.49
N VAL A 149 -5.83 -2.24 -1.45
CA VAL A 149 -6.39 -2.30 -2.80
C VAL A 149 -7.55 -3.28 -2.87
N GLY A 150 -7.38 -4.44 -2.24
CA GLY A 150 -8.33 -5.53 -2.32
C GLY A 150 -7.70 -6.84 -1.88
N SER A 151 -8.45 -7.92 -2.03
CA SER A 151 -8.02 -9.24 -1.59
C SER A 151 -8.48 -10.32 -2.56
N ILE A 152 -7.69 -11.39 -2.71
CA ILE A 152 -8.14 -12.65 -3.30
C ILE A 152 -8.40 -13.64 -2.18
N ILE A 153 -9.62 -14.18 -2.14
CA ILE A 153 -9.98 -15.25 -1.22
C ILE A 153 -9.91 -16.57 -1.99
N TRP A 154 -8.90 -17.37 -1.70
CA TRP A 154 -8.74 -18.73 -2.23
C TRP A 154 -9.60 -19.70 -1.44
N THR A 155 -10.46 -20.44 -2.11
CA THR A 155 -11.32 -21.46 -1.49
C THR A 155 -10.68 -22.84 -1.67
N GLY A 156 -10.54 -23.57 -0.57
CA GLY A 156 -9.96 -24.91 -0.58
C GLY A 156 -10.83 -25.92 -1.30
N ILE A 157 -10.19 -26.83 -2.03
CA ILE A 157 -10.82 -27.94 -2.76
C ILE A 157 -10.24 -29.28 -2.29
N GLY A 158 -10.97 -30.36 -2.52
CA GLY A 158 -10.52 -31.72 -2.16
C GLY A 158 -10.27 -31.86 -0.66
N ALA A 159 -9.03 -32.19 -0.27
CA ALA A 159 -8.63 -32.36 1.12
C ALA A 159 -8.72 -31.05 1.94
N ASN A 160 -8.71 -29.89 1.28
CA ASN A 160 -8.77 -28.57 1.93
C ASN A 160 -10.19 -27.96 1.90
N ALA A 161 -11.22 -28.74 1.53
CA ALA A 161 -12.59 -28.23 1.41
C ALA A 161 -13.08 -27.58 2.72
N GLY A 162 -13.63 -26.37 2.61
CA GLY A 162 -14.10 -25.58 3.76
C GLY A 162 -13.04 -24.67 4.41
N GLN A 163 -11.80 -24.70 3.92
CA GLN A 163 -10.75 -23.74 4.29
C GLN A 163 -10.69 -22.58 3.30
N SER A 164 -10.17 -21.45 3.77
CA SER A 164 -9.88 -20.28 2.93
C SER A 164 -8.53 -19.68 3.29
N ILE A 165 -7.80 -19.22 2.28
CA ILE A 165 -6.57 -18.43 2.41
C ILE A 165 -6.84 -17.10 1.71
N THR A 166 -6.38 -16.00 2.30
CA THR A 166 -6.57 -14.67 1.73
C THR A 166 -5.24 -14.07 1.36
N ASP A 167 -5.15 -13.52 0.15
CA ASP A 167 -4.03 -12.65 -0.25
C ASP A 167 -4.53 -11.22 -0.27
N ASP A 168 -3.90 -10.36 0.53
CA ASP A 168 -4.21 -8.94 0.59
C ASP A 168 -3.21 -8.14 -0.25
N PHE A 169 -3.74 -7.20 -1.05
CA PHE A 169 -2.96 -6.33 -1.91
C PHE A 169 -2.89 -4.93 -1.32
N PHE A 170 -1.67 -4.41 -1.26
CA PHE A 170 -1.38 -3.06 -0.83
C PHE A 170 -0.54 -2.34 -1.87
N ILE A 171 -0.72 -1.03 -1.95
CA ILE A 171 0.16 -0.14 -2.68
C ILE A 171 0.63 0.95 -1.73
N GLN A 172 1.90 1.31 -1.82
CA GLN A 172 2.45 2.48 -1.16
C GLN A 172 3.21 3.28 -2.20
N SER A 173 2.68 4.46 -2.52
CA SER A 173 3.31 5.45 -3.39
C SER A 173 3.84 6.59 -2.52
N ASP A 174 4.98 7.18 -2.89
CA ASP A 174 5.49 8.35 -2.18
C ASP A 174 4.57 9.57 -2.39
N VAL A 175 4.57 10.48 -1.41
CA VAL A 175 4.05 11.82 -1.69
C VAL A 175 5.21 12.55 -2.31
N VAL A 176 5.08 12.98 -3.56
CA VAL A 176 6.00 13.97 -4.13
C VAL A 176 5.92 15.20 -3.23
N GLU A 177 6.83 15.28 -2.25
CA GLU A 177 7.01 16.47 -1.43
C GLU A 177 7.44 17.55 -2.42
N LEU A 178 6.48 18.41 -2.83
CA LEU A 178 6.72 19.62 -3.59
C LEU A 178 8.03 20.22 -3.10
N ALA A 179 9.10 20.06 -3.89
CA ALA A 179 10.48 20.26 -3.45
C ALA A 179 10.56 21.55 -2.61
N VAL A 180 10.44 21.41 -1.29
CA VAL A 180 10.49 22.56 -0.40
C VAL A 180 11.95 22.93 -0.47
N PRO A 181 12.32 24.11 -1.00
CA PRO A 181 13.70 24.52 -1.02
C PRO A 181 14.15 24.46 0.43
N GLU A 182 15.03 23.50 0.75
CA GLU A 182 15.35 23.25 2.15
C GLU A 182 15.74 24.58 2.78
N PRO A 183 15.25 24.93 3.98
CA PRO A 183 15.56 26.22 4.59
C PRO A 183 17.07 26.45 4.70
N ALA A 184 17.85 25.37 4.79
CA ALA A 184 19.29 25.39 4.70
C ALA A 184 19.83 25.99 3.38
N SER A 185 19.22 25.67 2.23
CA SER A 185 19.58 26.18 0.90
C SER A 185 19.39 27.69 0.80
N MET A 186 18.28 28.21 1.34
CA MET A 186 18.03 29.66 1.36
C MET A 186 18.97 30.39 2.32
N ILE A 187 19.24 29.80 3.49
CA ILE A 187 20.18 30.37 4.47
C ILE A 187 21.61 30.34 3.92
N LEU A 188 22.01 29.27 3.21
CA LEU A 188 23.31 29.15 2.58
C LEU A 188 23.46 30.14 1.42
N LEU A 189 22.43 30.30 0.58
CA LEU A 189 22.42 31.30 -0.50
C LEU A 189 22.47 32.72 0.05
N GLY A 190 21.69 33.01 1.09
CA GLY A 190 21.65 34.32 1.74
C GLY A 190 22.97 34.68 2.43
N SER A 191 23.56 33.73 3.16
CA SER A 191 24.86 33.92 3.80
C SER A 191 26.00 34.07 2.78
N GLY A 192 25.97 33.30 1.69
CA GLY A 192 26.92 33.42 0.58
C GLY A 192 26.87 34.80 -0.10
N LEU A 193 25.67 35.31 -0.38
CA LEU A 193 25.47 36.64 -0.95
C LEU A 193 25.92 37.76 0.00
N ALA A 194 25.66 37.63 1.30
CA ALA A 194 26.11 38.61 2.29
C ALA A 194 27.64 38.69 2.38
N ILE A 195 28.32 37.54 2.38
CA ILE A 195 29.79 37.46 2.39
C ILE A 195 30.36 38.04 1.09
N ALA A 196 29.81 37.65 -0.07
CA ALA A 196 30.26 38.14 -1.38
C ALA A 196 30.07 39.66 -1.52
N GLY A 197 28.92 40.18 -1.09
CA GLY A 197 28.63 41.61 -1.08
C GLY A 197 29.55 42.39 -0.14
N GLY A 198 29.83 41.85 1.05
CA GLY A 198 30.79 42.43 2.00
C GLY A 198 32.21 42.48 1.43
N PHE A 199 32.64 41.43 0.73
CA PHE A 199 33.95 41.36 0.10
C PHE A 199 34.11 42.36 -1.06
N LEU A 200 33.09 42.47 -1.92
CA LEU A 200 33.06 43.44 -3.01
C LEU A 200 33.06 44.90 -2.52
N ARG A 201 32.34 45.19 -1.43
CA ARG A 201 32.31 46.53 -0.81
C ARG A 201 33.68 46.92 -0.26
N ARG A 202 34.41 46.00 0.38
CA ARG A 202 35.76 46.26 0.90
C ARG A 202 36.76 46.56 -0.22
N ARG A 203 36.67 45.91 -1.38
CA ARG A 203 37.58 46.16 -2.51
C ARG A 203 37.36 47.52 -3.18
N ARG A 204 36.14 48.06 -3.20
CA ARG A 204 35.87 49.39 -3.78
C ARG A 204 36.43 50.55 -2.94
N GLY A 205 36.70 50.34 -1.65
CA GLY A 205 37.31 51.35 -0.78
C GLY A 205 38.83 51.43 -0.83
N LEU A 206 39.51 50.49 -1.50
CA LEU A 206 40.97 50.40 -1.55
C LEU A 206 41.60 51.01 -2.81
N VAL A 207 40.79 51.50 -3.75
CA VAL A 207 41.28 52.24 -4.92
C VAL A 207 41.14 53.73 -4.62
N THR A 208 42.05 54.27 -3.81
CA THR A 208 42.31 55.71 -3.84
C THR A 208 43.10 55.99 -5.13
N PRO A 209 42.64 56.86 -6.02
CA PRO A 209 43.42 57.27 -7.18
C PRO A 209 44.71 57.93 -6.67
N SER A 210 45.86 57.35 -7.01
CA SER A 210 47.15 58.01 -6.81
C SER A 210 47.21 59.20 -7.77
N VAL A 211 47.17 60.40 -7.19
CA VAL A 211 47.52 61.67 -7.84
C VAL A 211 49.04 61.76 -7.92
#